data_AF-D6A4H5-F1
#
_entry.id   AF-D6A4H5-F1
#
_cell.length_a   1.000
_cell.length_b   1.000
_cell.length_c   1.000
_cell.angle_alpha   90.00
_cell.angle_beta   90.00
_cell.angle_gamma   90.00
#
_symmetry.space_group_name_H-M   'P 1'
#
loop_
_entity.id
_entity.type
_entity.pdbx_description
1 polymer ?
#
loop_
_entity_poly.entity_id
_entity_poly.type
_entity_poly.pdbx_seq_one_letter_code
_entity_poly.pdbx_strand_id
1 'polypeptide(L)'
;MIDINGVEFASKDQNRHHPRGAICWHYSRFRLTCDEYDALRARARDCCEICGTPEAETPNRRLVIDHFSGRPACYVRGLVCDRCNSVMSCHDGNKNWGPRSLPWREKAAQYAANSWQTPEEGLRLQQFRGPLDRL
;
A
#
# COMPACT_ATOMS: atom_id res chain seq x y z
N MET A 1 14.39 5.51 24.74
CA MET A 1 15.67 6.23 24.92
C MET A 1 15.52 7.56 24.20
N ILE A 2 15.50 8.65 24.96
CA ILE A 2 15.39 10.04 24.47
C ILE A 2 16.78 10.68 24.63
N ASP A 3 17.23 11.45 23.65
CA ASP A 3 18.45 12.25 23.75
C ASP A 3 18.15 13.67 24.27
N ILE A 4 19.21 14.36 24.70
CA ILE A 4 19.25 15.67 25.36
C ILE A 4 18.58 16.84 24.61
N ASN A 5 18.10 16.65 23.37
CA ASN A 5 17.45 17.70 22.57
C ASN A 5 15.95 17.48 22.32
N GLY A 6 15.33 16.44 22.87
CA GLY A 6 13.87 16.27 22.82
C GLY A 6 13.27 16.09 21.42
N VAL A 7 14.08 15.78 20.41
CA VAL A 7 13.62 15.44 19.07
C VAL A 7 13.34 13.93 19.05
N GLU A 8 12.06 13.54 18.93
CA GLU A 8 11.69 12.17 18.57
C GLU A 8 12.24 11.88 17.17
N PHE A 9 13.41 11.23 17.10
CA PHE A 9 13.85 10.59 15.88
C PHE A 9 12.82 9.50 15.57
N ALA A 10 12.23 9.56 14.36
CA ALA A 10 11.37 8.50 13.85
C ALA A 10 12.04 7.15 14.14
N SER A 11 11.36 6.27 14.88
CA SER A 11 11.91 4.99 15.31
C SER A 11 12.44 4.22 14.08
N LYS A 12 13.40 3.31 14.26
CA LYS A 12 13.96 2.47 13.17
C LYS A 12 12.88 1.82 12.29
N ASP A 13 11.67 1.70 12.83
CA ASP A 13 10.46 1.24 12.18
C ASP A 13 9.97 2.14 11.03
N GLN A 14 10.52 3.35 10.81
CA GLN A 14 9.97 4.29 9.83
C GLN A 14 10.95 4.74 8.74
N ASN A 15 12.25 4.49 8.88
CA ASN A 15 13.28 5.02 7.96
C ASN A 15 14.30 3.97 7.46
N ARG A 16 14.16 2.69 7.82
CA ARG A 16 15.13 1.62 7.49
C ARG A 16 15.41 1.47 5.99
N HIS A 17 14.41 1.73 5.14
CA HIS A 17 14.54 1.56 3.68
C HIS A 17 14.96 2.84 2.96
N HIS A 18 15.17 3.95 3.69
CA HIS A 18 15.64 5.19 3.10
C HIS A 18 17.15 5.35 3.33
N PRO A 19 17.97 5.47 2.26
CA PRO A 19 19.43 5.45 2.39
C PRO A 19 20.00 6.63 3.20
N ARG A 20 19.23 7.71 3.33
CA ARG A 20 19.60 8.92 4.10
C ARG A 20 18.92 9.01 5.47
N GLY A 21 18.26 7.95 5.94
CA GLY A 21 17.55 7.93 7.23
C GLY A 21 16.27 8.79 7.29
N ALA A 22 15.79 9.31 6.16
CA ALA A 22 14.50 9.99 6.07
C ALA A 22 13.33 9.01 6.21
N ILE A 23 12.14 9.51 6.52
CA ILE A 23 10.93 8.66 6.63
C ILE A 23 10.68 7.96 5.29
N CYS A 24 10.49 6.66 5.34
CA CYS A 24 10.15 5.83 4.20
C CYS A 24 8.80 6.24 3.60
N TRP A 25 8.71 6.18 2.27
CA TRP A 25 7.47 6.50 1.54
C TRP A 25 6.29 5.62 1.96
N HIS A 26 6.53 4.34 2.27
CA HIS A 26 5.48 3.43 2.73
C HIS A 26 4.87 3.87 4.07
N TYR A 27 5.66 4.47 4.95
CA TYR A 27 5.18 5.01 6.22
C TYR A 27 4.45 6.33 6.02
N SER A 28 5.03 7.29 5.29
CA SER A 28 4.41 8.60 5.11
C SER A 28 3.08 8.52 4.35
N ARG A 29 2.97 7.64 3.35
CA ARG A 29 1.78 7.52 2.51
C ARG A 29 0.75 6.54 3.04
N PHE A 30 1.16 5.38 3.55
CA PHE A 30 0.26 4.29 3.92
C PHE A 30 0.28 3.92 5.40
N ARG A 31 1.11 4.61 6.21
CA ARG A 31 1.29 4.31 7.64
C ARG A 31 1.77 2.88 7.90
N LEU A 32 2.45 2.26 6.94
CA LEU A 32 3.14 1.00 7.13
C LEU A 32 4.52 1.28 7.73
N THR A 33 4.80 0.68 8.88
CA THR A 33 6.16 0.54 9.40
C THR A 33 7.02 -0.24 8.40
N CYS A 34 8.34 -0.17 8.59
CA CYS A 34 9.30 -0.94 7.79
C CYS A 34 9.07 -2.44 7.96
N ASP A 35 8.73 -2.91 9.16
CA ASP A 35 8.45 -4.33 9.41
C ASP A 35 7.16 -4.79 8.72
N GLU A 36 6.09 -3.97 8.77
CA GLU A 36 4.86 -4.29 8.02
C GLU A 36 5.09 -4.27 6.51
N TYR A 37 5.91 -3.33 6.02
CA TYR A 37 6.26 -3.29 4.61
C TYR A 37 7.07 -4.52 4.18
N ASP A 38 8.04 -4.95 4.99
CA ASP A 38 8.83 -6.15 4.71
C ASP A 38 7.99 -7.42 4.77
N ALA A 39 7.06 -7.50 5.72
CA ALA A 39 6.09 -8.59 5.78
C ALA A 39 5.17 -8.60 4.55
N LEU A 40 4.75 -7.43 4.06
CA LEU A 40 3.97 -7.30 2.82
C LEU A 40 4.78 -7.77 1.60
N ARG A 41 6.06 -7.39 1.52
CA ARG A 41 7.00 -7.87 0.48
C ARG A 41 7.15 -9.38 0.52
N ALA A 42 7.38 -9.95 1.70
CA ALA A 42 7.52 -11.39 1.89
C ALA A 42 6.24 -12.15 1.49
N ARG A 43 5.06 -11.62 1.84
CA ARG A 43 3.76 -12.18 1.44
C ARG A 43 3.62 -12.25 -0.09
N ALA A 44 4.00 -11.17 -0.78
CA ALA A 44 3.93 -11.07 -2.23
C ALA A 44 4.96 -11.96 -2.96
N ARG A 45 6.02 -12.41 -2.28
CA ARG A 45 7.12 -13.20 -2.85
C ARG A 45 7.70 -12.56 -4.12
N ASP A 46 7.91 -11.25 -4.04
CA ASP A 46 8.40 -10.42 -5.16
C ASP A 46 7.57 -10.55 -6.45
N CYS A 47 6.29 -10.90 -6.34
CA CYS A 47 5.37 -11.07 -7.46
C CYS A 47 4.10 -10.24 -7.27
N CYS A 48 3.46 -9.86 -8.38
CA CYS A 48 2.14 -9.26 -8.34
C CYS A 48 1.11 -10.25 -7.76
N GLU A 49 0.44 -9.89 -6.68
CA GLU A 49 -0.49 -10.80 -5.99
C GLU A 49 -1.76 -11.14 -6.79
N ILE A 50 -2.05 -10.41 -7.87
CA ILE A 50 -3.21 -10.68 -8.75
C ILE A 50 -2.82 -11.55 -9.96
N CYS A 51 -1.69 -11.25 -10.63
CA CYS A 51 -1.33 -11.90 -11.88
C CYS A 51 -0.09 -12.78 -11.81
N GLY A 52 0.61 -12.82 -10.67
CA GLY A 52 1.79 -13.63 -10.44
C GLY A 52 3.05 -13.16 -11.17
N THR A 53 2.99 -12.07 -11.94
CA THR A 53 4.17 -11.55 -12.66
C THR A 53 5.26 -11.14 -11.66
N PRO A 54 6.49 -11.66 -11.77
CA PRO A 54 7.61 -11.24 -10.94
C PRO A 54 7.90 -9.75 -11.10
N GLU A 55 8.34 -9.10 -10.02
CA GLU A 55 8.65 -7.67 -10.00
C GLU A 55 9.62 -7.28 -11.10
N ALA A 56 10.69 -8.07 -11.28
CA ALA A 56 11.73 -7.87 -12.28
C ALA A 56 11.22 -7.95 -13.73
N GLU A 57 10.07 -8.60 -13.95
CA GLU A 57 9.43 -8.76 -15.26
C GLU A 57 8.30 -7.75 -15.49
N THR A 58 7.95 -6.94 -14.49
CA THR A 58 6.99 -5.84 -14.70
C THR A 58 7.63 -4.75 -15.56
N PRO A 59 6.85 -3.99 -16.36
CA PRO A 59 7.40 -2.95 -17.25
C PRO A 59 8.28 -1.91 -16.54
N ASN A 60 7.97 -1.59 -15.29
CA ASN A 60 8.69 -0.61 -14.47
C ASN A 60 9.62 -1.26 -13.43
N ARG A 61 9.79 -2.59 -13.48
CA ARG A 61 10.58 -3.38 -12.52
C ARG A 61 10.24 -3.08 -11.05
N ARG A 62 8.96 -2.86 -10.76
CA ARG A 62 8.47 -2.51 -9.42
C ARG A 62 7.07 -3.07 -9.16
N LEU A 63 6.79 -3.34 -7.89
CA LEU A 63 5.43 -3.51 -7.38
C LEU A 63 4.95 -2.23 -6.69
N VAL A 64 3.64 -2.01 -6.74
CA VAL A 64 2.94 -0.87 -6.17
C VAL A 64 2.20 -1.33 -4.92
N ILE A 65 2.28 -0.55 -3.84
CA ILE A 65 1.41 -0.71 -2.67
C ILE A 65 0.00 -0.29 -3.08
N ASP A 66 -0.84 -1.27 -3.29
CA ASP A 66 -2.23 -1.05 -3.64
C ASP A 66 -3.08 -0.94 -2.37
N HIS A 67 -4.06 -0.04 -2.43
CA HIS A 67 -4.88 0.35 -1.29
C HIS A 67 -6.26 0.77 -1.78
N PHE A 68 -7.28 0.51 -0.99
CA PHE A 68 -8.57 1.16 -1.15
C PHE A 68 -8.46 2.60 -0.62
N SER A 69 -8.99 3.57 -1.36
CA SER A 69 -8.96 4.99 -1.00
C SER A 69 -10.35 5.62 -1.09
N GLY A 70 -11.31 5.08 -0.35
CA GLY A 70 -12.62 5.70 -0.15
C GLY A 70 -12.64 6.59 1.10
N ARG A 71 -13.63 7.48 1.21
CA ARG A 71 -13.98 8.06 2.51
C ARG A 71 -15.12 7.23 3.11
N PRO A 72 -15.06 6.84 4.40
CA PRO A 72 -14.08 7.25 5.41
C PRO A 72 -12.90 6.27 5.61
N ALA A 73 -12.73 5.24 4.77
CA ALA A 73 -11.74 4.18 4.99
C ALA A 73 -10.62 4.16 3.94
N CYS A 74 -9.36 4.16 4.39
CA CYS A 74 -8.19 3.96 3.52
C CYS A 74 -7.35 2.83 4.11
N TYR A 75 -7.17 1.73 3.37
CA TYR A 75 -6.47 0.55 3.87
C TYR A 75 -5.67 -0.12 2.75
N VAL A 76 -4.51 -0.67 3.11
CA VAL A 76 -3.62 -1.39 2.19
C VAL A 76 -4.17 -2.78 1.91
N ARG A 77 -4.16 -3.16 0.64
CA ARG A 77 -4.61 -4.49 0.21
C ARG A 77 -3.45 -5.44 -0.05
N GLY A 78 -2.34 -4.94 -0.62
CA GLY A 78 -1.20 -5.77 -1.00
C GLY A 78 -0.26 -5.12 -2.00
N LEU A 79 0.56 -5.94 -2.66
CA LEU A 79 1.47 -5.52 -3.72
C LEU A 79 1.06 -6.04 -5.10
N VAL A 80 0.97 -5.13 -6.07
CA VAL A 80 0.54 -5.45 -7.44
C VAL A 80 1.36 -4.69 -8.48
N CYS A 81 1.39 -5.17 -9.72
CA CYS A 81 1.97 -4.39 -10.82
C CYS A 81 1.05 -3.23 -11.26
N ASP A 82 1.58 -2.23 -11.98
CA ASP A 82 0.81 -1.04 -12.39
C ASP A 82 -0.48 -1.39 -13.18
N ARG A 83 -0.45 -2.44 -14.01
CA ARG A 83 -1.61 -2.93 -14.77
C ARG A 83 -2.71 -3.43 -13.84
N CYS A 84 -2.36 -4.27 -12.87
CA CYS A 84 -3.29 -4.83 -11.90
C CYS A 84 -3.77 -3.75 -10.91
N ASN A 85 -2.94 -2.76 -10.58
CA ASN A 85 -3.38 -1.58 -9.84
C ASN A 85 -4.49 -0.81 -10.60
N SER A 86 -4.36 -0.69 -11.93
CA SER A 86 -5.45 -0.10 -12.74
C SER A 86 -6.71 -0.97 -12.79
N VAL A 87 -6.60 -2.29 -12.66
CA VAL A 87 -7.77 -3.17 -12.49
C VAL A 87 -8.45 -2.89 -11.15
N MET A 88 -7.68 -2.69 -10.08
CA MET A 88 -8.23 -2.34 -8.77
C MET A 88 -8.94 -0.98 -8.78
N SER A 89 -8.47 -0.01 -9.57
CA SER A 89 -9.23 1.23 -9.79
C SER A 89 -10.62 0.98 -10.39
N CYS A 90 -10.79 -0.04 -11.24
CA CYS A 90 -12.12 -0.43 -11.74
C CYS A 90 -12.96 -1.15 -10.68
N HIS A 91 -12.32 -1.99 -9.87
CA HIS A 91 -12.97 -2.66 -8.74
C HIS A 91 -13.52 -1.67 -7.72
N ASP A 92 -12.76 -0.60 -7.45
CA ASP A 92 -13.14 0.45 -6.51
C ASP A 92 -14.19 1.42 -7.06
N GLY A 93 -14.63 1.25 -8.31
CA GLY A 93 -15.59 2.14 -8.96
C GLY A 93 -15.01 3.48 -9.42
N ASN A 94 -13.69 3.68 -9.32
CA ASN A 94 -13.02 4.90 -9.80
C ASN A 94 -12.88 4.94 -11.33
N LYS A 95 -13.00 3.79 -11.99
CA LYS A 95 -12.98 3.62 -13.44
C LYS A 95 -14.03 2.61 -13.86
N ASN A 96 -14.60 2.79 -15.05
CA ASN A 96 -15.49 1.78 -15.63
C ASN A 96 -14.70 0.54 -16.08
N TRP A 97 -15.31 -0.62 -15.94
CA TRP A 97 -14.77 -1.86 -16.51
C TRP A 97 -14.82 -1.80 -18.04
N GLY A 98 -13.69 -2.05 -18.69
CA GLY A 98 -13.61 -2.25 -20.15
C GLY A 98 -13.29 -3.69 -20.53
N PRO A 99 -13.33 -4.05 -21.83
CA PRO A 99 -13.09 -5.43 -22.29
C PRO A 99 -11.77 -6.04 -21.85
N ARG A 100 -10.71 -5.23 -21.69
CA ARG A 100 -9.39 -5.71 -21.23
C ARG A 100 -9.31 -5.96 -19.73
N SER A 101 -10.09 -5.22 -18.92
CA SER A 101 -10.09 -5.35 -17.46
C SER A 101 -11.17 -6.33 -16.98
N LEU A 102 -12.28 -6.46 -17.70
CA LEU A 102 -13.42 -7.30 -17.29
C LEU A 102 -13.05 -8.75 -16.95
N PRO A 103 -12.16 -9.44 -17.67
CA PRO A 103 -11.72 -10.79 -17.32
C PRO A 103 -11.03 -10.90 -15.94
N TRP A 104 -10.59 -9.77 -15.37
CA TRP A 104 -9.90 -9.73 -14.08
C TRP A 104 -10.84 -9.46 -12.91
N ARG A 105 -12.15 -9.26 -13.14
CA ARG A 105 -13.11 -8.87 -12.11
C ARG A 105 -13.15 -9.83 -10.93
N GLU A 106 -13.15 -11.13 -11.19
CA GLU A 106 -13.18 -12.15 -10.14
C GLU A 106 -11.89 -12.16 -9.32
N LYS A 107 -10.72 -12.17 -9.98
CA LYS A 107 -9.42 -12.11 -9.31
C LYS A 107 -9.26 -10.84 -8.47
N ALA A 108 -9.75 -9.70 -8.97
CA ALA A 108 -9.74 -8.44 -8.23
C ALA A 108 -10.58 -8.53 -6.96
N ALA A 109 -11.76 -9.17 -7.02
CA ALA A 109 -12.61 -9.38 -5.85
C ALA A 109 -11.97 -10.33 -4.82
N GLN A 110 -11.38 -11.44 -5.27
CA GLN A 110 -10.65 -12.37 -4.40
C GLN A 110 -9.46 -11.69 -3.72
N TYR A 111 -8.68 -10.91 -4.47
CA TYR A 111 -7.57 -10.14 -3.92
C TYR A 111 -8.04 -9.07 -2.92
N ALA A 112 -9.12 -8.35 -3.21
CA ALA A 112 -9.70 -7.38 -2.27
C ALA A 112 -10.21 -8.04 -0.98
N ALA A 113 -10.78 -9.25 -1.06
CA ALA A 113 -11.18 -10.00 0.12
C ALA A 113 -9.98 -10.45 0.99
N ASN A 114 -8.80 -10.60 0.38
CA ASN A 114 -7.55 -10.98 1.04
C ASN A 114 -6.65 -9.77 1.35
N SER A 115 -7.27 -8.62 1.64
CA SER A 115 -6.55 -7.39 1.95
C SER A 115 -5.63 -7.55 3.16
N TRP A 116 -4.45 -6.92 3.09
CA TRP A 116 -3.49 -6.87 4.21
C TRP A 116 -4.08 -6.22 5.46
N GLN A 117 -4.78 -5.10 5.28
CA GLN A 117 -5.53 -4.41 6.33
C GLN A 117 -7.03 -4.58 6.12
N THR A 118 -7.78 -4.62 7.21
CA THR A 118 -9.26 -4.60 7.16
C THR A 118 -9.79 -3.17 6.98
N PRO A 119 -11.04 -3.00 6.50
CA PRO A 119 -11.70 -1.69 6.47
C PRO A 119 -11.74 -1.00 7.84
N GLU A 120 -11.94 -1.74 8.92
CA GLU A 120 -11.98 -1.22 10.29
C GLU A 120 -10.62 -0.66 10.73
N GLU A 121 -9.53 -1.34 10.38
CA GLU A 121 -8.17 -0.81 10.57
C GLU A 121 -7.94 0.46 9.76
N GLY A 122 -8.40 0.48 8.51
CA GLY A 122 -8.35 1.69 7.67
C GLY A 122 -9.13 2.87 8.23
N LEU A 123 -10.28 2.63 8.86
CA LEU A 123 -11.06 3.66 9.55
C LEU A 123 -10.31 4.21 10.75
N ARG A 124 -9.73 3.33 11.59
CA ARG A 124 -8.92 3.74 12.74
C ARG A 124 -7.73 4.59 12.30
N LEU A 125 -7.00 4.17 11.26
CA LEU A 125 -5.86 4.91 10.72
C LEU A 125 -6.26 6.28 10.14
N GLN A 126 -7.45 6.42 9.54
CA GLN A 126 -7.96 7.71 9.10
C GLN A 126 -8.35 8.65 10.26
N GLN A 127 -8.84 8.14 11.39
CA GLN A 127 -9.15 8.96 12.57
C GLN A 127 -7.90 9.64 13.15
N PHE A 128 -6.73 9.03 12.97
CA PHE A 128 -5.43 9.61 13.33
C PHE A 128 -4.79 10.45 12.22
N ARG A 129 -5.38 10.51 11.02
CA ARG A 129 -5.02 11.50 10.00
C ARG A 129 -5.66 12.83 10.39
N GLY A 130 -5.02 13.55 11.33
CA GLY A 130 -5.25 14.99 11.48
C GLY A 130 -5.05 15.72 10.13
N PRO A 131 -5.59 16.93 9.95
CA PRO A 131 -5.50 17.65 8.69
C PRO A 131 -4.03 17.87 8.32
N LEU A 132 -3.57 17.17 7.29
CA LEU A 132 -2.25 17.37 6.67
C LEU A 132 -2.24 18.61 5.74
N ASP A 133 -3.17 19.55 5.94
CA ASP A 133 -3.33 20.78 5.15
C ASP A 133 -3.34 22.02 6.06
N ARG A 134 -2.20 22.33 6.68
CA ARG A 134 -1.77 23.71 7.06
C ARG A 134 -0.24 23.75 7.17
N LEU A 135 0.43 23.69 6.02
CA LEU A 135 1.72 24.34 5.78
C LEU A 135 1.57 25.21 4.54
#